data_AF-A0A8S4FB48-F1
#
_entry.id   AF-A0A8S4FB48-F1
#
_cell.length_a   1.000
_cell.length_b   1.000
_cell.length_c   1.000
_cell.angle_alpha   90.00
_cell.angle_beta   90.00
_cell.angle_gamma   90.00
#
_symmetry.space_group_name_H-M   'P 1'
#
loop_
_entity.id
_entity.type
_entity.pdbx_description
1 polymer ?
#
loop_
_entity_poly.entity_id
_entity_poly.type
_entity_poly.pdbx_seq_one_letter_code
_entity_poly.pdbx_strand_id
1 'polypeptide(L)'
;MEMSTDALSKAGNEIRENLVTTAVKFLNNPNVQRCTLESKERFLRSKGLTEPEIQKAIEKVSEMLLDVPTMTSELMFFQHSRRSWFKEHILPLLLYGGFAYGVFWFYKNVLRSMLFVEQPKRKTTAECLDELRKSMDILNSNITSLRSEIQTSHQNSEAAALRSQVDAVKCDIASVKGILLNRNQFPSLKARTEPPSIPAWQRQAEAATSTDAAEEKKSKRGRSQRSESAGSNSSEGEHATKNSDSSLEIIT
;
A
#
# COMPACT_ATOMS: atom_id res chain seq x y z
N MET A 1 31.67 -40.76 91.72
CA MET A 1 30.26 -40.73 92.19
C MET A 1 29.33 -40.75 90.96
N GLU A 2 29.58 -41.65 90.00
CA GLU A 2 29.06 -41.51 88.61
C GLU A 2 28.17 -42.68 88.13
N MET A 3 28.03 -43.74 88.94
CA MET A 3 27.26 -44.94 88.54
C MET A 3 25.72 -44.74 88.56
N SER A 4 25.22 -43.60 89.03
CA SER A 4 23.79 -43.34 89.18
C SER A 4 23.17 -42.51 88.05
N THR A 5 23.98 -41.83 87.24
CA THR A 5 23.51 -40.94 86.17
C THR A 5 23.18 -41.69 84.88
N ASP A 6 23.97 -42.70 84.50
CA ASP A 6 23.74 -43.50 83.29
C ASP A 6 22.48 -44.37 83.37
N ALA A 7 22.13 -44.88 84.56
CA ALA A 7 20.91 -45.67 84.74
C ALA A 7 19.63 -44.84 84.49
N LEU A 8 19.63 -43.56 84.91
CA LEU A 8 18.50 -42.66 84.72
C LEU A 8 18.38 -42.18 83.26
N SER A 9 19.51 -41.97 82.58
CA SER A 9 19.58 -41.73 81.13
C SER A 9 19.03 -42.92 80.34
N LYS A 10 19.40 -44.15 80.73
CA LYS A 10 18.99 -45.37 80.03
C LYS A 10 17.48 -45.63 80.11
N ALA A 11 16.85 -45.37 81.25
CA ALA A 11 15.39 -45.43 81.41
C ALA A 11 14.65 -44.29 80.67
N GLY A 12 15.31 -43.14 80.46
CA GLY A 12 14.79 -42.03 79.64
C GLY A 12 14.92 -42.23 78.11
N ASN A 13 15.68 -43.24 77.68
CA ASN A 13 15.94 -43.59 76.28
C ASN A 13 15.03 -44.71 75.74
N GLU A 14 14.22 -45.35 76.58
CA GLU A 14 13.20 -46.30 76.10
C GLU A 14 12.03 -45.52 75.48
N ILE A 15 12.06 -45.41 74.15
CA ILE A 15 11.03 -44.71 73.36
C ILE A 15 9.67 -45.37 73.60
N ARG A 16 8.77 -44.70 74.33
CA ARG A 16 7.45 -45.24 74.67
C ARG A 16 6.54 -45.13 73.46
N GLU A 17 6.58 -46.15 72.58
CA GLU A 17 5.82 -46.18 71.32
C GLU A 17 4.33 -45.87 71.50
N ASN A 18 3.70 -46.22 72.64
CA ASN A 18 2.32 -45.85 72.95
C ASN A 18 2.06 -44.33 72.95
N LEU A 19 3.02 -43.54 73.47
CA LEU A 19 2.96 -42.08 73.46
C LEU A 19 3.30 -41.51 72.08
N VAL A 20 4.27 -42.12 71.38
CA VAL A 20 4.59 -41.78 69.98
C VAL A 20 3.34 -41.98 69.09
N THR A 21 2.64 -43.12 69.18
CA THR A 21 1.39 -43.38 68.46
C THR A 21 0.29 -42.38 68.82
N THR A 22 0.18 -41.99 70.09
CA THR A 22 -0.78 -40.97 70.54
C THR A 22 -0.42 -39.59 69.98
N ALA A 23 0.87 -39.24 69.92
CA ALA A 23 1.38 -38.01 69.31
C ALA A 23 1.16 -38.00 67.79
N VAL A 24 1.44 -39.10 67.08
CA VAL A 24 1.13 -39.27 65.64
C VAL A 24 -0.37 -39.03 65.39
N LYS A 25 -1.26 -39.60 66.22
CA LYS A 25 -2.71 -39.39 66.13
C LYS A 25 -3.13 -37.94 66.40
N PHE A 26 -2.45 -37.24 67.32
CA PHE A 26 -2.66 -35.81 67.57
C PHE A 26 -2.18 -34.94 66.40
N LEU A 27 -0.96 -35.19 65.90
CA LEU A 27 -0.35 -34.48 64.78
C LEU A 27 -1.10 -34.67 63.46
N ASN A 28 -1.77 -35.81 63.26
CA ASN A 28 -2.62 -36.07 62.10
C ASN A 28 -4.00 -35.39 62.14
N ASN A 29 -4.36 -34.69 63.24
CA ASN A 29 -5.63 -33.98 63.33
C ASN A 29 -5.59 -32.68 62.48
N PRO A 30 -6.57 -32.42 61.59
CA PRO A 30 -6.54 -31.27 60.68
C PRO A 30 -6.51 -29.90 61.38
N ASN A 31 -6.99 -29.80 62.63
CA ASN A 31 -6.88 -28.56 63.41
C ASN A 31 -5.45 -28.36 63.94
N VAL A 32 -4.77 -29.44 64.31
CA VAL A 32 -3.39 -29.44 64.81
C VAL A 32 -2.41 -29.25 63.65
N GLN A 33 -2.64 -29.87 62.49
CA GLN A 33 -1.82 -29.72 61.29
C GLN A 33 -1.59 -28.24 60.91
N ARG A 34 -2.61 -27.39 61.08
CA ARG A 34 -2.58 -25.94 60.82
C ARG A 34 -1.73 -25.12 61.80
N CYS A 35 -1.38 -25.66 62.97
CA CYS A 35 -0.52 -24.98 63.95
C CYS A 35 0.95 -25.01 63.52
N THR A 36 1.74 -24.04 64.00
CA THR A 36 3.20 -24.03 63.78
C THR A 36 3.88 -25.23 64.42
N LEU A 37 5.01 -25.66 63.85
CA LEU A 37 5.78 -26.81 64.32
C LEU A 37 6.23 -26.65 65.79
N GLU A 38 6.76 -25.48 66.13
CA GLU A 38 7.11 -25.11 67.51
C GLU A 38 5.93 -25.21 68.50
N SER A 39 4.70 -24.87 68.07
CA SER A 39 3.50 -25.00 68.92
C SER A 39 3.13 -26.47 69.16
N LYS A 40 3.35 -27.34 68.17
CA LYS A 40 3.15 -28.80 68.29
C LYS A 40 4.18 -29.41 69.25
N GLU A 41 5.46 -29.07 69.10
CA GLU A 41 6.53 -29.53 70.00
C GLU A 41 6.28 -29.12 71.45
N ARG A 42 5.99 -27.83 71.70
CA ARG A 42 5.68 -27.33 73.06
C ARG A 42 4.49 -28.05 73.70
N PHE A 43 3.47 -28.42 72.91
CA PHE A 43 2.33 -29.20 73.39
C PHE A 43 2.71 -30.65 73.72
N LEU A 44 3.55 -31.30 72.92
CA LEU A 44 4.00 -32.67 73.20
C LEU A 44 4.95 -32.72 74.40
N ARG A 45 5.86 -31.73 74.55
CA ARG A 45 6.69 -31.56 75.75
C ARG A 45 5.83 -31.35 77.01
N SER A 46 4.80 -30.51 76.96
CA SER A 46 3.88 -30.31 78.11
C SER A 46 2.97 -31.51 78.40
N LYS A 47 2.87 -32.47 77.47
CA LYS A 47 2.26 -33.79 77.68
C LYS A 47 3.23 -34.84 78.25
N GLY A 48 4.48 -34.49 78.54
CA GLY A 48 5.46 -35.40 79.15
C GLY A 48 6.10 -36.38 78.17
N LEU A 49 6.13 -36.04 76.87
CA LEU A 49 6.98 -36.72 75.90
C LEU A 49 8.40 -36.15 75.94
N THR A 50 9.40 -37.02 75.78
CA THR A 50 10.79 -36.60 75.66
C THR A 50 11.12 -36.17 74.23
N GLU A 51 12.17 -35.36 74.05
CA GLU A 51 12.61 -34.88 72.73
C GLU A 51 12.76 -35.99 71.66
N PRO A 52 13.41 -37.16 71.93
CA PRO A 52 13.48 -38.23 70.95
C PRO A 52 12.12 -38.88 70.63
N GLU A 53 11.16 -38.92 71.58
CA GLU A 53 9.80 -39.40 71.32
C GLU A 53 9.04 -38.44 70.38
N ILE A 54 9.24 -37.13 70.56
CA ILE A 54 8.63 -36.07 69.73
C ILE A 54 9.18 -36.13 68.31
N GLN A 55 10.50 -36.19 68.15
CA GLN A 55 11.14 -36.26 66.84
C GLN A 55 10.66 -37.50 66.07
N LYS A 56 10.62 -38.67 66.71
CA LYS A 56 10.13 -39.91 66.08
C LYS A 56 8.63 -39.85 65.72
N ALA A 57 7.81 -39.12 66.48
CA ALA A 57 6.40 -38.91 66.15
C ALA A 57 6.23 -37.98 64.94
N ILE A 58 7.03 -36.92 64.84
CA ILE A 58 7.04 -36.00 63.69
C ILE A 58 7.57 -36.73 62.44
N GLU A 59 8.64 -37.51 62.57
CA GLU A 59 9.21 -38.33 61.51
C GLU A 59 8.19 -39.34 60.96
N LYS A 60 7.53 -40.13 61.83
CA LYS A 60 6.45 -41.05 61.42
C LYS A 60 5.28 -40.36 60.71
N VAL A 61 4.92 -39.14 61.12
CA VAL A 61 3.88 -38.34 60.43
C VAL A 61 4.39 -37.82 59.09
N SER A 62 5.65 -37.41 59.01
CA SER A 62 6.29 -36.96 57.77
C SER A 62 6.42 -38.10 56.78
N GLU A 63 6.83 -39.30 57.20
CA GLU A 63 6.89 -40.51 56.39
C GLU A 63 5.49 -40.89 55.87
N MET A 64 4.48 -40.88 56.74
CA MET A 64 3.07 -41.09 56.34
C MET A 64 2.51 -40.00 55.41
N LEU A 65 3.14 -38.81 55.35
CA LEU A 65 2.81 -37.72 54.42
C LEU A 65 3.68 -37.73 53.15
N LEU A 66 4.80 -38.46 53.15
CA LEU A 66 5.71 -38.61 52.01
C LEU A 66 5.43 -39.89 51.21
N ASP A 67 4.81 -40.90 51.83
CA ASP A 67 4.13 -42.02 51.14
C ASP A 67 2.77 -41.62 50.53
N VAL A 68 2.52 -40.31 50.44
CA VAL A 68 1.37 -39.69 49.75
C VAL A 68 1.70 -39.15 48.33
N PRO A 69 2.46 -39.85 47.45
CA PRO A 69 2.31 -39.64 46.00
C PRO A 69 0.87 -39.97 45.54
N THR A 70 0.18 -40.86 46.26
CA THR A 70 -1.13 -41.39 45.89
C THR A 70 -2.29 -40.51 46.39
N MET A 71 -2.23 -39.97 47.63
CA MET A 71 -3.38 -39.28 48.24
C MET A 71 -3.55 -37.78 47.87
N THR A 72 -2.58 -37.17 47.17
CA THR A 72 -2.80 -35.85 46.54
C THR A 72 -3.75 -35.92 45.34
N SER A 73 -3.90 -37.11 44.73
CA SER A 73 -5.01 -37.39 43.82
C SER A 73 -6.35 -37.37 44.57
N GLU A 74 -6.47 -38.09 45.70
CA GLU A 74 -7.78 -38.27 46.37
C GLU A 74 -8.37 -37.00 46.98
N LEU A 75 -7.57 -36.05 47.50
CA LEU A 75 -8.16 -34.79 47.99
C LEU A 75 -8.70 -33.92 46.84
N MET A 76 -8.21 -34.12 45.60
CA MET A 76 -8.86 -33.60 44.39
C MET A 76 -10.07 -34.43 43.94
N PHE A 77 -10.30 -35.63 44.47
CA PHE A 77 -11.48 -36.48 44.24
C PHE A 77 -12.72 -36.12 45.11
N PHE A 78 -12.56 -35.56 46.31
CA PHE A 78 -13.75 -35.19 47.13
C PHE A 78 -14.49 -33.93 46.65
N GLN A 79 -13.80 -32.97 46.01
CA GLN A 79 -14.45 -31.87 45.27
C GLN A 79 -14.86 -32.30 43.84
N HIS A 80 -14.68 -33.58 43.50
CA HIS A 80 -14.77 -34.12 42.14
C HIS A 80 -16.15 -34.66 41.83
N SER A 81 -16.93 -35.26 42.73
CA SER A 81 -18.15 -36.00 42.31
C SER A 81 -19.06 -35.29 41.28
N ARG A 82 -19.35 -33.99 41.44
CA ARG A 82 -19.94 -33.17 40.35
C ARG A 82 -18.90 -32.61 39.37
N ARG A 83 -17.77 -32.08 39.83
CA ARG A 83 -16.73 -31.47 38.97
C ARG A 83 -16.01 -32.47 38.04
N SER A 84 -16.21 -33.78 38.24
CA SER A 84 -15.63 -34.93 37.57
C SER A 84 -16.48 -35.31 36.38
N TRP A 85 -17.77 -35.57 36.56
CA TRP A 85 -18.67 -35.76 35.42
C TRP A 85 -18.59 -34.58 34.44
N PHE A 86 -18.50 -33.35 34.97
CA PHE A 86 -18.21 -32.15 34.17
C PHE A 86 -16.78 -32.16 33.58
N LYS A 87 -15.72 -32.60 34.29
CA LYS A 87 -14.37 -32.73 33.71
C LYS A 87 -14.18 -33.91 32.73
N GLU A 88 -15.00 -34.93 32.81
CA GLU A 88 -14.94 -36.15 31.99
C GLU A 88 -15.76 -35.99 30.71
N HIS A 89 -16.87 -35.24 30.77
CA HIS A 89 -17.76 -35.05 29.64
C HIS A 89 -17.64 -33.63 29.07
N ILE A 90 -17.70 -32.59 29.91
CA ILE A 90 -17.65 -31.20 29.43
C ILE A 90 -16.22 -30.76 29.08
N LEU A 91 -15.16 -31.28 29.71
CA LEU A 91 -13.78 -30.96 29.28
C LEU A 91 -13.48 -31.46 27.86
N PRO A 92 -13.68 -32.76 27.49
CA PRO A 92 -13.47 -33.18 26.12
C PRO A 92 -14.54 -32.63 25.16
N LEU A 93 -15.78 -32.39 25.59
CA LEU A 93 -16.78 -31.72 24.74
C LEU A 93 -16.39 -30.26 24.44
N LEU A 94 -15.79 -29.55 25.39
CA LEU A 94 -15.32 -28.17 25.20
C LEU A 94 -13.98 -28.12 24.46
N LEU A 95 -13.11 -29.12 24.62
CA LEU A 95 -11.90 -29.28 23.83
C LEU A 95 -12.23 -29.64 22.37
N TYR A 96 -13.10 -30.63 22.14
CA TYR A 96 -13.55 -31.03 20.82
C TYR A 96 -14.44 -29.97 20.16
N GLY A 97 -15.33 -29.33 20.92
CA GLY A 97 -16.13 -28.20 20.45
C GLY A 97 -15.28 -26.98 20.12
N GLY A 98 -14.27 -26.67 20.94
CA GLY A 98 -13.28 -25.63 20.67
C GLY A 98 -12.40 -25.95 19.46
N PHE A 99 -11.99 -27.21 19.28
CA PHE A 99 -11.25 -27.67 18.11
C PHE A 99 -12.12 -27.63 16.85
N ALA A 100 -13.35 -28.13 16.89
CA ALA A 100 -14.30 -28.10 15.78
C ALA A 100 -14.69 -26.65 15.40
N TYR A 101 -14.89 -25.77 16.38
CA TYR A 101 -15.09 -24.34 16.14
C TYR A 101 -13.83 -23.67 15.58
N GLY A 102 -12.65 -24.05 16.06
CA GLY A 102 -11.36 -23.62 15.52
C GLY A 102 -11.17 -24.04 14.06
N VAL A 103 -11.49 -25.29 13.72
CA VAL A 103 -11.49 -25.81 12.35
C VAL A 103 -12.56 -25.13 11.49
N PHE A 104 -13.76 -24.89 12.01
CA PHE A 104 -14.81 -24.14 11.30
C PHE A 104 -14.42 -22.67 11.05
N TRP A 105 -13.79 -22.02 12.04
CA TRP A 105 -13.27 -20.66 11.91
C TRP A 105 -12.09 -20.60 10.95
N PHE A 106 -11.16 -21.56 11.02
CA PHE A 106 -10.05 -21.71 10.09
C PHE A 106 -10.55 -22.00 8.67
N TYR A 107 -11.59 -22.80 8.50
CA TYR A 107 -12.27 -22.98 7.22
C TYR A 107 -12.89 -21.66 6.73
N LYS A 108 -13.71 -21.00 7.56
CA LYS A 108 -14.40 -19.75 7.23
C LYS A 108 -13.46 -18.55 7.04
N ASN A 109 -12.26 -18.57 7.61
CA ASN A 109 -11.32 -17.44 7.62
C ASN A 109 -10.07 -17.71 6.78
N VAL A 110 -9.43 -18.87 6.93
CA VAL A 110 -8.23 -19.25 6.16
C VAL A 110 -8.59 -19.93 4.85
N LEU A 111 -9.49 -20.91 4.79
CA LEU A 111 -9.97 -21.36 3.46
C LEU A 111 -10.71 -20.24 2.75
N ARG A 112 -11.38 -19.32 3.44
CA ARG A 112 -11.86 -18.10 2.78
C ARG A 112 -10.71 -17.20 2.29
N SER A 113 -9.71 -16.89 3.11
CA SER A 113 -8.62 -15.99 2.71
C SER A 113 -7.65 -16.60 1.69
N MET A 114 -7.58 -17.93 1.55
CA MET A 114 -6.71 -18.63 0.60
C MET A 114 -7.45 -19.14 -0.64
N LEU A 115 -8.70 -19.58 -0.49
CA LEU A 115 -9.53 -20.09 -1.61
C LEU A 115 -10.41 -18.98 -2.22
N PHE A 116 -10.63 -17.86 -1.52
CA PHE A 116 -11.10 -16.58 -2.11
C PHE A 116 -9.95 -15.56 -2.19
N VAL A 117 -8.78 -16.00 -2.65
CA VAL A 117 -7.87 -15.12 -3.42
C VAL A 117 -8.51 -14.73 -4.77
N GLU A 118 -9.64 -15.34 -5.14
CA GLU A 118 -10.44 -14.92 -6.27
C GLU A 118 -11.94 -14.73 -5.90
N GLN A 119 -12.49 -13.60 -6.36
CA GLN A 119 -13.88 -13.15 -6.22
C GLN A 119 -14.37 -12.74 -4.80
N PRO A 120 -14.32 -11.43 -4.44
CA PRO A 120 -15.33 -10.87 -3.56
C PRO A 120 -16.75 -11.29 -4.00
N LYS A 121 -17.69 -11.39 -3.04
CA LYS A 121 -19.14 -11.65 -3.23
C LYS A 121 -19.57 -11.26 -4.65
N ARG A 122 -19.85 -12.23 -5.55
CA ARG A 122 -20.17 -12.02 -6.98
C ARG A 122 -20.59 -10.58 -7.30
N LYS A 123 -19.61 -9.69 -7.50
CA LYS A 123 -19.79 -8.49 -8.29
C LYS A 123 -19.83 -9.04 -9.68
N THR A 124 -21.05 -9.39 -10.09
CA THR A 124 -21.33 -10.12 -11.33
C THR A 124 -20.54 -9.45 -12.45
N THR A 125 -20.07 -10.20 -13.44
CA THR A 125 -19.40 -9.63 -14.62
C THR A 125 -20.16 -8.44 -15.22
N ALA A 126 -21.48 -8.40 -15.03
CA ALA A 126 -22.37 -7.25 -15.20
C ALA A 126 -21.92 -5.95 -14.49
N GLU A 127 -21.63 -5.91 -13.18
CA GLU A 127 -21.18 -4.67 -12.49
C GLU A 127 -19.84 -4.17 -13.03
N CYS A 128 -18.91 -5.08 -13.34
CA CYS A 128 -17.64 -4.72 -13.98
C CYS A 128 -17.85 -4.19 -15.41
N LEU A 129 -18.77 -4.80 -16.18
CA LEU A 129 -19.19 -4.30 -17.50
C LEU A 129 -19.90 -2.95 -17.41
N ASP A 130 -20.63 -2.68 -16.33
CA ASP A 130 -21.36 -1.43 -16.13
C ASP A 130 -20.42 -0.30 -15.69
N GLU A 131 -19.46 -0.59 -14.81
CA GLU A 131 -18.35 0.31 -14.47
C GLU A 131 -17.44 0.57 -15.69
N LEU A 132 -17.17 -0.45 -16.51
CA LEU A 132 -16.45 -0.32 -17.78
C LEU A 132 -17.23 0.55 -18.79
N ARG A 133 -18.53 0.31 -18.99
CA ARG A 133 -19.39 1.16 -19.85
C ARG A 133 -19.39 2.59 -19.35
N LYS A 134 -19.63 2.81 -18.06
CA LYS A 134 -19.64 4.14 -17.44
C LYS A 134 -18.30 4.86 -17.61
N SER A 135 -17.17 4.17 -17.44
CA SER A 135 -15.84 4.77 -17.70
C SER A 135 -15.59 5.06 -19.18
N MET A 136 -16.08 4.20 -20.09
CA MET A 136 -16.04 4.43 -21.54
C MET A 136 -16.89 5.63 -21.95
N ASP A 137 -18.09 5.80 -21.38
CA ASP A 137 -18.98 6.93 -21.62
C ASP A 137 -18.35 8.23 -21.11
N ILE A 138 -17.73 8.21 -19.91
CA ILE A 138 -16.96 9.34 -19.38
C ILE A 138 -15.77 9.68 -20.30
N LEU A 139 -15.05 8.67 -20.82
CA LEU A 139 -13.97 8.89 -21.80
C LEU A 139 -14.50 9.49 -23.11
N ASN A 140 -15.64 9.01 -23.61
CA ASN A 140 -16.25 9.52 -24.84
C ASN A 140 -16.74 10.97 -24.66
N SER A 141 -17.34 11.30 -23.51
CA SER A 141 -17.72 12.68 -23.19
C SER A 141 -16.51 13.60 -23.10
N ASN A 142 -15.40 13.13 -22.48
CA ASN A 142 -14.15 13.89 -22.39
C ASN A 142 -13.45 14.06 -23.75
N ILE A 143 -13.47 13.04 -24.62
CA ILE A 143 -12.94 13.13 -25.98
C ILE A 143 -13.79 14.10 -26.82
N THR A 144 -15.11 14.08 -26.62
CA THR A 144 -16.04 14.97 -27.33
C THR A 144 -15.88 16.43 -26.88
N SER A 145 -15.72 16.69 -25.58
CA SER A 145 -15.44 18.04 -25.08
C SER A 145 -14.08 18.56 -25.54
N LEU A 146 -13.01 17.73 -25.47
CA LEU A 146 -11.68 18.08 -26.00
C LEU A 146 -11.71 18.35 -27.51
N ARG A 147 -12.44 17.55 -28.30
CA ARG A 147 -12.64 17.83 -29.73
C ARG A 147 -13.37 19.14 -29.96
N SER A 148 -14.42 19.43 -29.19
CA SER A 148 -15.16 20.69 -29.26
C SER A 148 -14.27 21.89 -28.91
N GLU A 149 -13.41 21.76 -27.91
CA GLU A 149 -12.48 22.82 -27.49
C GLU A 149 -11.38 23.05 -28.53
N ILE A 150 -10.77 21.97 -29.06
CA ILE A 150 -9.79 22.05 -30.15
C ILE A 150 -10.41 22.67 -31.41
N GLN A 151 -11.62 22.27 -31.79
CA GLN A 151 -12.32 22.81 -32.96
C GLN A 151 -12.69 24.30 -32.78
N THR A 152 -13.15 24.68 -31.58
CA THR A 152 -13.44 26.09 -31.26
C THR A 152 -12.16 26.93 -31.24
N SER A 153 -11.07 26.40 -30.70
CA SER A 153 -9.75 27.03 -30.70
C SER A 153 -9.21 27.21 -32.13
N HIS A 154 -9.33 26.18 -32.99
CA HIS A 154 -8.96 26.27 -34.40
C HIS A 154 -9.79 27.32 -35.13
N GLN A 155 -11.12 27.30 -35.02
CA GLN A 155 -11.98 28.31 -35.65
C GLN A 155 -11.69 29.73 -35.16
N ASN A 156 -11.39 29.91 -33.86
CA ASN A 156 -11.06 31.22 -33.33
C ASN A 156 -9.66 31.70 -33.75
N SER A 157 -8.68 30.79 -33.84
CA SER A 157 -7.33 31.07 -34.35
C SER A 157 -7.36 31.41 -35.85
N GLU A 158 -8.11 30.64 -36.64
CA GLU A 158 -8.33 30.86 -38.07
C GLU A 158 -9.10 32.17 -38.33
N ALA A 159 -10.16 32.46 -37.56
CA ALA A 159 -10.87 33.72 -37.63
C ALA A 159 -9.99 34.92 -37.21
N ALA A 160 -9.09 34.75 -36.24
CA ALA A 160 -8.10 35.76 -35.88
C ALA A 160 -7.05 35.99 -36.98
N ALA A 161 -6.58 34.91 -37.63
CA ALA A 161 -5.66 34.97 -38.76
C ALA A 161 -6.29 35.61 -40.01
N LEU A 162 -7.56 35.33 -40.29
CA LEU A 162 -8.31 35.98 -41.37
C LEU A 162 -8.56 37.47 -41.07
N ARG A 163 -8.89 37.81 -39.81
CA ARG A 163 -9.01 39.21 -39.37
C ARG A 163 -7.69 39.97 -39.55
N SER A 164 -6.55 39.40 -39.16
CA SER A 164 -5.25 40.05 -39.32
C SER A 164 -4.86 40.24 -40.78
N GLN A 165 -5.16 39.28 -41.66
CA GLN A 165 -4.98 39.44 -43.11
C GLN A 165 -5.88 40.55 -43.69
N VAL A 166 -7.14 40.61 -43.28
CA VAL A 166 -8.06 41.69 -43.68
C VAL A 166 -7.55 43.06 -43.22
N ASP A 167 -7.02 43.17 -42.01
CA ASP A 167 -6.46 44.42 -41.50
C ASP A 167 -5.13 44.80 -42.18
N ALA A 168 -4.28 43.82 -42.54
CA ALA A 168 -3.11 44.07 -43.39
C ALA A 168 -3.51 44.61 -44.77
N VAL A 169 -4.50 43.99 -45.43
CA VAL A 169 -5.02 44.48 -46.72
C VAL A 169 -5.64 45.88 -46.61
N LYS A 170 -6.33 46.22 -45.51
CA LYS A 170 -6.79 47.59 -45.24
C LYS A 170 -5.62 48.58 -45.13
N CYS A 171 -4.54 48.20 -44.44
CA CYS A 171 -3.34 49.02 -44.33
C CYS A 171 -2.66 49.23 -45.69
N ASP A 172 -2.56 48.19 -46.53
CA ASP A 172 -2.01 48.30 -47.88
C ASP A 172 -2.89 49.20 -48.77
N ILE A 173 -4.22 49.04 -48.71
CA ILE A 173 -5.17 49.93 -49.42
C ILE A 173 -5.03 51.38 -48.92
N ALA A 174 -4.89 51.59 -47.62
CA ALA A 174 -4.68 52.92 -47.04
C ALA A 174 -3.34 53.53 -47.46
N SER A 175 -2.27 52.71 -47.57
CA SER A 175 -0.95 53.11 -48.06
C SER A 175 -0.98 53.47 -49.54
N VAL A 176 -1.59 52.64 -50.39
CA VAL A 176 -1.78 52.92 -51.82
C VAL A 176 -2.66 54.16 -52.04
N LYS A 177 -3.77 54.29 -51.30
CA LYS A 177 -4.60 55.51 -51.29
C LYS A 177 -3.78 56.72 -50.83
N GLY A 178 -2.93 56.54 -49.82
CA GLY A 178 -1.96 57.54 -49.36
C GLY A 178 -1.06 58.00 -50.48
N ILE A 179 -0.34 57.09 -51.16
CA ILE A 179 0.56 57.41 -52.29
C ILE A 179 -0.20 58.06 -53.46
N LEU A 180 -1.38 57.55 -53.81
CA LEU A 180 -2.18 58.08 -54.93
C LEU A 180 -2.75 59.47 -54.66
N LEU A 181 -3.16 59.77 -53.42
CA LEU A 181 -3.61 61.11 -53.01
C LEU A 181 -2.43 62.06 -52.71
N ASN A 182 -1.30 61.52 -52.25
CA ASN A 182 -0.05 62.26 -52.02
C ASN A 182 0.78 62.46 -53.32
N ARG A 183 0.31 61.95 -54.47
CA ARG A 183 0.94 62.15 -55.78
C ARG A 183 0.99 63.63 -56.22
N ASN A 184 0.33 64.52 -55.48
CA ASN A 184 0.36 65.96 -55.70
C ASN A 184 1.43 66.68 -54.83
N GLN A 185 2.22 65.94 -54.02
CA GLN A 185 3.27 66.48 -53.15
C GLN A 185 4.66 65.86 -53.39
N PHE A 186 4.91 65.23 -54.54
CA PHE A 186 6.29 65.00 -54.96
C PHE A 186 7.00 66.35 -55.05
N PRO A 187 8.13 66.57 -54.34
CA PRO A 187 8.90 67.79 -54.48
C PRO A 187 9.27 67.95 -55.95
N SER A 188 8.90 69.08 -56.56
CA SER A 188 9.33 69.35 -57.93
C SER A 188 10.86 69.29 -57.96
N LEU A 189 11.40 68.50 -58.89
CA LEU A 189 12.84 68.25 -58.98
C LEU A 189 13.56 69.56 -59.35
N LYS A 190 13.89 70.36 -58.34
CA LYS A 190 14.87 71.44 -58.47
C LYS A 190 16.20 70.75 -58.79
N ALA A 191 16.62 70.87 -60.05
CA ALA A 191 17.87 70.32 -60.55
C ALA A 191 19.01 70.75 -59.61
N ARG A 192 19.51 69.81 -58.82
CA ARG A 192 20.59 70.05 -57.86
C ARG A 192 21.88 69.53 -58.47
N THR A 193 22.74 70.47 -58.81
CA THR A 193 24.17 70.25 -59.09
C THR A 193 24.85 69.63 -57.87
N GLU A 194 25.91 68.84 -58.09
CA GLU A 194 26.67 67.98 -57.15
C GLU A 194 26.17 66.50 -57.10
N PRO A 195 26.99 65.52 -57.53
CA PRO A 195 26.64 64.10 -57.47
C PRO A 195 26.78 63.53 -56.04
N PRO A 196 25.85 62.66 -55.57
CA PRO A 196 25.93 62.08 -54.24
C PRO A 196 27.08 61.07 -54.13
N SER A 197 28.03 61.35 -53.23
CA SER A 197 29.17 60.47 -52.95
C SER A 197 28.73 59.16 -52.30
N ILE A 198 29.21 58.04 -52.83
CA ILE A 198 28.82 56.70 -52.40
C ILE A 198 29.47 56.37 -51.03
N PRO A 199 28.71 55.87 -50.04
CA PRO A 199 29.22 55.55 -48.71
C PRO A 199 30.32 54.48 -48.75
N ALA A 200 31.24 54.57 -47.78
CA ALA A 200 32.51 53.82 -47.81
C ALA A 200 32.39 52.28 -47.84
N TRP A 201 31.26 51.72 -47.37
CA TRP A 201 31.00 50.28 -47.42
C TRP A 201 30.91 49.73 -48.85
N GLN A 202 30.49 50.53 -49.83
CA GLN A 202 30.38 50.08 -51.22
C GLN A 202 31.74 50.08 -51.94
N ARG A 203 32.71 50.91 -51.50
CA ARG A 203 34.05 51.01 -52.10
C ARG A 203 35.00 49.87 -51.71
N GLN A 204 34.64 49.06 -50.71
CA GLN A 204 35.50 47.96 -50.23
C GLN A 204 35.41 46.70 -51.11
N ALA A 205 34.37 46.57 -51.94
CA ALA A 205 34.24 45.46 -52.89
C ALA A 205 35.21 45.55 -54.07
N GLU A 206 35.61 46.76 -54.48
CA GLU A 206 36.53 46.98 -55.62
C GLU A 206 38.01 46.89 -55.22
N ALA A 207 38.34 47.17 -53.95
CA ALA A 207 39.72 47.10 -53.44
C ALA A 207 40.29 45.66 -53.36
N ALA A 208 39.45 44.63 -53.50
CA ALA A 208 39.86 43.24 -53.58
C ALA A 208 40.19 42.78 -55.02
N THR A 209 40.20 43.68 -56.00
CA THR A 209 40.45 43.34 -57.42
C THR A 209 41.13 44.51 -58.15
N SER A 210 42.48 44.61 -58.05
CA SER A 210 43.42 45.07 -59.12
C SER A 210 44.80 45.50 -58.60
N THR A 211 45.71 44.55 -58.34
CA THR A 211 47.19 44.59 -58.53
C THR A 211 47.77 43.30 -57.92
N ASP A 212 48.62 42.49 -58.56
CA ASP A 212 49.17 42.51 -59.93
C ASP A 212 49.43 41.05 -60.40
N ALA A 213 49.79 40.83 -61.67
CA ALA A 213 50.02 39.51 -62.30
C ALA A 213 51.27 38.76 -61.73
N ALA A 214 51.46 37.44 -61.88
CA ALA A 214 50.87 36.43 -62.77
C ALA A 214 50.82 35.02 -62.06
N GLU A 215 50.71 33.81 -62.65
CA GLU A 215 50.68 33.33 -64.04
C GLU A 215 49.94 31.95 -64.14
N GLU A 216 49.51 31.55 -65.35
CA GLU A 216 49.09 30.19 -65.84
C GLU A 216 48.13 29.27 -65.01
N LYS A 217 47.20 28.47 -65.56
CA LYS A 217 46.97 27.96 -66.94
C LYS A 217 45.52 27.43 -67.15
N LYS A 218 44.94 27.65 -68.36
CA LYS A 218 43.79 26.94 -69.04
C LYS A 218 42.40 26.87 -68.33
N SER A 219 41.32 27.48 -68.86
CA SER A 219 40.44 27.10 -70.02
C SER A 219 39.62 25.80 -69.79
N LYS A 220 38.29 25.66 -70.06
CA LYS A 220 37.31 26.33 -70.95
C LYS A 220 35.91 26.34 -70.26
N ARG A 221 35.06 27.37 -70.33
CA ARG A 221 34.06 27.72 -71.40
C ARG A 221 33.15 26.55 -71.85
N GLY A 222 31.84 26.63 -71.52
CA GLY A 222 30.80 25.72 -72.06
C GLY A 222 29.39 25.97 -71.50
N ARG A 223 28.55 26.73 -72.23
CA ARG A 223 27.12 26.97 -71.95
C ARG A 223 26.30 26.53 -73.16
N SER A 224 25.29 25.66 -73.02
CA SER A 224 24.12 25.62 -73.92
C SER A 224 22.97 24.71 -73.44
N GLN A 225 21.72 25.20 -73.58
CA GLN A 225 20.46 24.51 -73.95
C GLN A 225 19.97 23.23 -73.22
N ARG A 226 18.73 22.74 -73.37
CA ARG A 226 17.35 23.31 -73.49
C ARG A 226 16.37 22.13 -73.66
N SER A 227 15.28 22.11 -72.87
CA SER A 227 14.00 21.41 -73.15
C SER A 227 13.08 21.71 -71.94
N GLU A 228 11.85 22.24 -71.99
CA GLU A 228 10.68 22.11 -72.89
C GLU A 228 9.81 20.86 -72.67
N SER A 229 8.77 21.06 -71.85
CA SER A 229 7.48 20.34 -71.78
C SER A 229 6.57 21.25 -70.93
N ALA A 230 5.51 21.90 -71.43
CA ALA A 230 4.18 21.32 -71.69
C ALA A 230 3.74 20.35 -70.56
N GLY A 231 2.65 20.54 -69.82
CA GLY A 231 1.52 21.46 -69.95
C GLY A 231 0.22 20.65 -69.77
N SER A 232 -0.60 20.96 -68.77
CA SER A 232 -1.92 20.33 -68.59
C SER A 232 -2.82 21.17 -67.66
N ASN A 233 -4.10 21.19 -67.99
CA ASN A 233 -5.14 22.03 -67.40
C ASN A 233 -6.38 21.13 -67.20
N SER A 234 -6.92 21.03 -65.99
CA SER A 234 -8.19 20.34 -65.69
C SER A 234 -8.74 20.90 -64.37
N SER A 235 -9.75 21.78 -64.38
CA SER A 235 -11.20 21.53 -64.50
C SER A 235 -11.83 20.76 -63.33
N GLU A 236 -12.63 21.51 -62.58
CA GLU A 236 -13.97 21.21 -62.04
C GLU A 236 -14.19 20.05 -61.06
N GLY A 237 -15.06 20.32 -60.07
CA GLY A 237 -15.43 19.38 -59.02
C GLY A 237 -16.32 19.95 -57.91
N GLU A 238 -17.20 20.91 -58.20
CA GLU A 238 -18.32 21.19 -57.29
C GLU A 238 -19.33 20.05 -57.40
N HIS A 239 -19.70 19.42 -56.29
CA HIS A 239 -21.10 19.05 -56.03
C HIS A 239 -21.31 18.65 -54.56
N ALA A 240 -21.96 19.52 -53.81
CA ALA A 240 -22.69 19.09 -52.64
C ALA A 240 -24.01 18.45 -53.09
N THR A 241 -24.27 17.20 -52.68
CA THR A 241 -25.64 16.75 -52.37
C THR A 241 -25.61 15.81 -51.17
N LYS A 242 -26.29 16.19 -50.09
CA LYS A 242 -26.71 15.29 -49.02
C LYS A 242 -28.09 14.75 -49.41
N ASN A 243 -28.24 13.46 -49.64
CA ASN A 243 -29.55 12.78 -49.71
C ASN A 243 -29.38 11.26 -49.54
N SER A 244 -30.45 10.56 -49.17
CA SER A 244 -30.50 9.14 -48.72
C SER A 244 -29.90 9.00 -47.31
N ASP A 245 -30.67 9.08 -46.22
CA ASP A 245 -31.94 8.38 -45.92
C ASP A 245 -31.82 6.87 -46.11
N SER A 246 -31.76 6.17 -44.97
CA SER A 246 -31.86 4.72 -44.87
C SER A 246 -32.36 4.38 -43.47
N SER A 247 -33.65 4.61 -43.24
CA SER A 247 -34.36 4.05 -42.10
C SER A 247 -34.26 2.52 -42.06
N LEU A 248 -33.92 1.94 -40.91
CA LEU A 248 -34.37 0.60 -40.57
C LEU A 248 -34.37 0.40 -39.05
N GLU A 249 -35.55 0.61 -38.48
CA GLU A 249 -35.90 0.07 -37.17
C GLU A 249 -35.92 -1.45 -37.25
N ILE A 250 -35.19 -2.15 -36.39
CA ILE A 250 -35.51 -3.54 -36.05
C ILE A 250 -35.73 -3.61 -34.54
N ILE A 251 -37.01 -3.60 -34.19
CA ILE A 251 -37.51 -3.99 -32.87
C ILE A 251 -37.70 -5.50 -32.91
N THR A 252 -36.93 -6.23 -32.12
CA THR A 252 -37.19 -7.62 -31.66
C THR A 252 -36.43 -7.86 -30.37
#